data_AF-A0A0F7K3T9-F1
#
_entry.id   AF-A0A0F7K3T9-F1
#
_cell.length_a   1.000
_cell.length_b   1.000
_cell.length_c   1.000
_cell.angle_alpha   90.00
_cell.angle_beta   90.00
_cell.angle_gamma   90.00
#
_symmetry.space_group_name_H-M   'P 1'
#
loop_
_entity.id
_entity.type
_entity.pdbx_description
1 polymer ?
#
loop_
_entity_poly.entity_id
_entity_poly.type
_entity_poly.pdbx_seq_one_letter_code
_entity_poly.pdbx_strand_id
1 'polypeptide(L)'
;MKLYLLPTLSLAALFSSNVFALDVRFANDTWNGVKIPEGQQCQKFGGNNPATPKWLVSDIPAGSDSILFEYSDRDSEKMNNGGHGRIQYRLDATDQPLEIPSVPGHSFDLPQGFSLVEAHRSPGWDKAGAYMPPCSGGKGHAYYVTVKTLQGDKVTAETVIELGTY
;
A
#
# COMPACT_ATOMS: atom_id res chain seq x y z
N MET A 1 -27.31 57.05 29.45
CA MET A 1 -26.24 56.58 28.56
C MET A 1 -26.20 55.06 28.68
N LYS A 2 -26.79 54.31 27.74
CA LYS A 2 -26.85 52.84 27.79
C LYS A 2 -25.70 52.26 26.96
N LEU A 3 -24.71 51.67 27.62
CA LEU A 3 -23.66 50.88 26.99
C LEU A 3 -24.26 49.53 26.59
N TYR A 4 -24.20 49.19 25.31
CA TYR A 4 -24.51 47.85 24.81
C TYR A 4 -23.20 47.07 24.64
N LEU A 5 -23.06 45.96 25.37
CA LEU A 5 -22.01 44.97 25.14
C LEU A 5 -22.33 44.20 23.86
N LEU A 6 -21.40 44.21 22.91
CA LEU A 6 -21.44 43.37 21.70
C LEU A 6 -20.91 41.96 22.02
N PRO A 7 -21.60 40.89 21.60
CA PRO A 7 -21.11 39.53 21.78
C PRO A 7 -20.02 39.25 20.75
N THR A 8 -18.85 38.82 21.23
CA THR A 8 -17.75 38.32 20.38
C THR A 8 -18.12 36.95 19.84
N LEU A 9 -18.40 36.90 18.53
CA LEU A 9 -18.65 35.66 17.79
C LEU A 9 -17.30 34.98 17.51
N SER A 10 -16.94 33.96 18.30
CA SER A 10 -15.75 33.15 18.06
C SER A 10 -15.98 32.24 16.84
N LEU A 11 -15.35 32.58 15.72
CA LEU A 11 -15.36 31.80 14.49
C LEU A 11 -14.43 30.60 14.65
N ALA A 12 -14.97 29.41 14.90
CA ALA A 12 -14.19 28.17 14.89
C ALA A 12 -13.83 27.83 13.43
N ALA A 13 -12.55 27.98 13.07
CA ALA A 13 -12.05 27.57 11.78
C ALA A 13 -11.97 26.03 11.73
N LEU A 14 -12.83 25.41 10.91
CA LEU A 14 -12.74 24.00 10.56
C LEU A 14 -11.61 23.82 9.54
N PHE A 15 -10.45 23.36 10.00
CA PHE A 15 -9.37 22.95 9.12
C PHE A 15 -9.76 21.64 8.43
N SER A 16 -10.15 21.70 7.15
CA SER A 16 -10.24 20.50 6.32
C SER A 16 -8.83 20.00 6.04
N SER A 17 -8.47 18.86 6.60
CA SER A 17 -7.26 18.12 6.23
C SER A 17 -7.46 17.53 4.84
N ASN A 18 -7.07 18.28 3.81
CA ASN A 18 -6.84 17.70 2.49
C ASN A 18 -5.67 16.73 2.64
N VAL A 19 -5.98 15.43 2.65
CA VAL A 19 -4.97 14.39 2.49
C VAL A 19 -4.42 14.59 1.08
N PHE A 20 -3.16 15.03 0.96
CA PHE A 20 -2.49 15.12 -0.33
C PHE A 20 -2.46 13.73 -0.97
N ALA A 21 -2.68 13.61 -2.27
CA ALA A 21 -2.50 12.35 -2.96
C ALA A 21 -1.00 12.19 -3.26
N LEU A 22 -0.39 11.08 -2.82
CA LEU A 22 0.95 10.71 -3.26
C LEU A 22 0.90 10.10 -4.67
N ASP A 23 1.94 10.32 -5.47
CA ASP A 23 2.07 9.71 -6.80
C ASP A 23 2.84 8.39 -6.68
N VAL A 24 2.18 7.29 -7.08
CA VAL A 24 2.74 5.94 -7.04
C VAL A 24 2.59 5.30 -8.40
N ARG A 25 3.69 4.81 -8.97
CA ARG A 25 3.73 4.18 -10.29
C ARG A 25 4.56 2.92 -10.27
N PHE A 26 4.28 1.99 -11.17
CA PHE A 26 5.18 0.86 -11.42
C PHE A 26 6.53 1.38 -11.93
N ALA A 27 7.64 0.86 -11.38
CA ALA A 27 8.98 1.25 -11.81
C ALA A 27 9.37 0.63 -13.16
N ASN A 28 8.61 -0.35 -13.64
CA ASN A 28 8.75 -0.95 -14.96
C ASN A 28 7.37 -1.36 -15.51
N ASP A 29 7.37 -1.77 -16.76
CA ASP A 29 6.22 -2.18 -17.57
C ASP A 29 5.79 -3.63 -17.37
N THR A 30 6.48 -4.40 -16.50
CA THR A 30 6.06 -5.77 -16.17
C THR A 30 4.68 -5.76 -15.52
N TRP A 31 4.45 -4.81 -14.62
CA TRP A 31 3.14 -4.55 -14.02
C TRP A 31 2.49 -3.36 -14.72
N ASN A 32 1.21 -3.49 -15.05
CA ASN A 32 0.49 -2.46 -15.82
C ASN A 32 -0.91 -2.18 -15.29
N GLY A 33 -1.32 -2.81 -14.19
CA GLY A 33 -2.64 -2.62 -13.59
C GLY A 33 -3.79 -3.26 -14.36
N VAL A 34 -3.52 -4.04 -15.40
CA VAL A 34 -4.56 -4.72 -16.20
C VAL A 34 -4.60 -6.21 -15.87
N LYS A 35 -3.46 -6.89 -15.95
CA LYS A 35 -3.36 -8.33 -15.70
C LYS A 35 -2.17 -8.62 -14.80
N ILE A 36 -2.34 -9.55 -13.86
CA ILE A 36 -1.21 -10.04 -13.09
C ILE A 36 -0.17 -10.66 -14.03
N PRO A 37 1.11 -10.25 -13.92
CA PRO A 37 2.15 -10.75 -14.83
C PRO A 37 2.34 -12.26 -14.66
N GLU A 38 2.69 -12.94 -15.75
CA GLU A 38 2.92 -14.38 -15.71
C GLU A 38 4.06 -14.72 -14.74
N GLY A 39 3.81 -15.70 -13.87
CA GLY A 39 4.75 -16.12 -12.82
C GLY A 39 4.65 -15.28 -11.54
N GLN A 40 3.91 -14.16 -11.55
CA GLN A 40 3.67 -13.33 -10.36
C GLN A 40 2.43 -13.75 -9.56
N GLN A 41 1.66 -14.73 -10.02
CA GLN A 41 0.69 -15.42 -9.18
C GLN A 41 1.38 -16.28 -8.09
N CYS A 42 0.61 -16.85 -7.17
CA CYS A 42 1.13 -17.69 -6.11
C CYS A 42 1.68 -19.03 -6.63
N GLN A 43 2.58 -19.65 -5.86
CA GLN A 43 3.28 -20.89 -6.24
C GLN A 43 2.32 -22.06 -6.47
N LYS A 44 1.22 -22.14 -5.70
CA LYS A 44 0.16 -23.13 -5.88
C LYS A 44 -0.39 -23.16 -7.31
N PHE A 45 -0.42 -22.02 -8.00
CA PHE A 45 -0.95 -21.88 -9.36
C PHE A 45 0.16 -21.52 -10.37
N GLY A 46 1.37 -22.03 -10.15
CA GLY A 46 2.47 -21.94 -11.11
C GLY A 46 3.28 -20.64 -11.06
N GLY A 47 3.13 -19.86 -9.99
CA GLY A 47 4.01 -18.73 -9.69
C GLY A 47 5.48 -19.14 -9.63
N ASN A 48 6.36 -18.33 -10.21
CA ASN A 48 7.80 -18.59 -10.25
C ASN A 48 8.55 -17.37 -9.71
N ASN A 49 9.03 -17.46 -8.47
CA ASN A 49 9.60 -16.35 -7.70
C ASN A 49 8.72 -15.09 -7.72
N PRO A 50 7.43 -15.21 -7.37
CA PRO A 50 6.53 -14.06 -7.36
C PRO A 50 6.97 -13.04 -6.30
N ALA A 51 6.75 -11.77 -6.57
CA ALA A 51 7.11 -10.66 -5.70
C ALA A 51 6.12 -9.51 -5.88
N THR A 52 6.15 -8.54 -4.97
CA THR A 52 5.42 -7.28 -5.19
C THR A 52 6.03 -6.53 -6.37
N PRO A 53 5.30 -5.58 -7.00
CA PRO A 53 5.90 -4.65 -7.94
C PRO A 53 7.03 -3.84 -7.28
N LYS A 54 7.95 -3.36 -8.10
CA LYS A 54 8.85 -2.26 -7.74
C LYS A 54 8.10 -0.95 -7.96
N TRP A 55 8.21 -0.02 -7.03
CA TRP A 55 7.48 1.24 -7.06
C TRP A 55 8.39 2.43 -7.32
N LEU A 56 7.89 3.40 -8.07
CA LEU A 56 8.37 4.79 -8.07
C LEU A 56 7.36 5.61 -7.28
N VAL A 57 7.82 6.27 -6.23
CA VAL A 57 6.98 7.07 -5.35
C VAL A 57 7.47 8.51 -5.31
N SER A 58 6.56 9.46 -5.53
CA SER A 58 6.82 10.89 -5.40
C SER A 58 5.65 11.61 -4.74
N ASP A 59 5.78 12.92 -4.57
CA ASP A 59 4.85 13.76 -3.81
C ASP A 59 4.60 13.27 -2.38
N ILE A 60 5.64 12.69 -1.74
CA ILE A 60 5.59 12.25 -0.35
C ILE A 60 5.45 13.48 0.55
N PRO A 61 4.40 13.58 1.40
CA PRO A 61 4.24 14.70 2.31
C PRO A 61 5.44 14.85 3.25
N ALA A 62 5.93 16.09 3.40
CA ALA A 62 7.03 16.40 4.31
C ALA A 62 6.72 15.95 5.75
N GLY A 63 7.70 15.35 6.40
CA GLY A 63 7.56 14.81 7.76
C GLY A 63 6.98 13.39 7.83
N SER A 64 6.64 12.76 6.69
CA SER A 64 6.37 11.32 6.66
C SER A 64 7.67 10.54 6.93
N ASP A 65 7.59 9.49 7.73
CA ASP A 65 8.71 8.62 8.13
C ASP A 65 8.66 7.22 7.51
N SER A 66 7.52 6.84 6.93
CA SER A 66 7.34 5.52 6.34
C SER A 66 6.21 5.46 5.32
N ILE A 67 6.20 4.39 4.53
CA ILE A 67 5.14 4.05 3.58
C ILE A 67 4.60 2.65 3.92
N LEU A 68 3.30 2.54 4.13
CA LEU A 68 2.60 1.27 4.32
C LEU A 68 1.95 0.82 3.01
N PHE A 69 2.22 -0.44 2.63
CA PHE A 69 1.59 -1.12 1.51
C PHE A 69 0.63 -2.19 2.04
N GLU A 70 -0.65 -2.09 1.66
CA GLU A 70 -1.70 -3.04 2.05
C GLU A 70 -2.21 -3.78 0.81
N TYR A 71 -1.69 -4.99 0.59
CA TYR A 71 -2.03 -5.80 -0.57
C TYR A 71 -3.37 -6.51 -0.36
N SER A 72 -4.24 -6.42 -1.36
CA SER A 72 -5.64 -6.85 -1.26
C SER A 72 -6.10 -7.62 -2.49
N ASP A 73 -6.98 -8.60 -2.27
CA ASP A 73 -7.87 -9.18 -3.26
C ASP A 73 -9.27 -8.68 -2.92
N ARG A 74 -9.86 -7.83 -3.77
CA ARG A 74 -11.14 -7.17 -3.45
C ARG A 74 -12.35 -8.08 -3.61
N ASP A 75 -12.20 -9.20 -4.30
CA ASP A 75 -13.23 -10.21 -4.51
C ASP A 75 -13.24 -11.27 -3.40
N SER A 76 -12.34 -11.16 -2.43
CA SER A 76 -12.26 -12.05 -1.28
C SER A 76 -12.32 -11.26 0.03
N GLU A 77 -13.42 -11.41 0.78
CA GLU A 77 -13.60 -10.72 2.07
C GLU A 77 -12.41 -10.91 3.02
N LYS A 78 -11.91 -12.14 3.13
CA LYS A 78 -10.75 -12.48 3.96
C LYS A 78 -9.47 -11.78 3.49
N MET A 79 -9.27 -11.71 2.18
CA MET A 79 -8.02 -11.27 1.57
C MET A 79 -8.02 -9.79 1.16
N ASN A 80 -9.16 -9.10 1.30
CA ASN A 80 -9.29 -7.65 1.11
C ASN A 80 -8.68 -6.87 2.30
N ASN A 81 -8.54 -5.55 2.17
CA ASN A 81 -8.04 -4.66 3.22
C ASN A 81 -6.69 -5.12 3.81
N GLY A 82 -5.71 -5.37 2.94
CA GLY A 82 -4.37 -5.81 3.36
C GLY A 82 -4.24 -7.31 3.63
N GLY A 83 -5.25 -8.13 3.31
CA GLY A 83 -5.22 -9.55 3.63
C GLY A 83 -4.14 -10.35 2.91
N HIS A 84 -3.59 -9.86 1.80
CA HIS A 84 -2.41 -10.43 1.13
C HIS A 84 -1.09 -10.03 1.79
N GLY A 85 -1.11 -9.19 2.83
CA GLY A 85 0.07 -8.74 3.55
C GLY A 85 0.10 -7.24 3.70
N ARG A 86 0.56 -6.78 4.87
CA ARG A 86 0.75 -5.37 5.20
C ARG A 86 2.22 -5.17 5.55
N ILE A 87 2.91 -4.43 4.72
CA ILE A 87 4.37 -4.30 4.77
C ILE A 87 4.71 -2.82 4.72
N GLN A 88 5.62 -2.38 5.59
CA GLN A 88 6.00 -0.99 5.73
C GLN A 88 7.44 -0.78 5.26
N TYR A 89 7.69 0.33 4.57
CA TYR A 89 9.02 0.76 4.14
C TYR A 89 9.40 2.04 4.88
N ARG A 90 10.60 2.06 5.48
CA ARG A 90 11.13 3.23 6.20
C ARG A 90 11.70 4.26 5.22
N LEU A 91 11.37 5.54 5.42
CA LEU A 91 11.92 6.63 4.63
C LEU A 91 13.22 7.14 5.28
N ASP A 92 14.34 6.92 4.60
CA ASP A 92 15.68 7.31 5.09
C ASP A 92 16.20 8.63 4.48
N ALA A 93 15.66 9.10 3.35
CA ALA A 93 16.08 10.33 2.67
C ALA A 93 14.93 10.98 1.88
N THR A 94 15.11 12.26 1.55
CA THR A 94 14.12 13.14 0.89
C THR A 94 14.17 13.13 -0.63
N ASP A 95 15.08 12.39 -1.25
CA ASP A 95 15.24 12.40 -2.71
C ASP A 95 14.04 11.70 -3.37
N GLN A 96 13.36 12.46 -4.21
CA GLN A 96 12.18 12.02 -4.95
C GLN A 96 12.45 12.13 -6.46
N PRO A 97 11.97 11.18 -7.29
CA PRO A 97 11.18 10.01 -6.90
C PRO A 97 12.01 8.94 -6.18
N LEU A 98 11.42 8.34 -5.15
CA LEU A 98 12.00 7.22 -4.42
C LEU A 98 11.66 5.91 -5.13
N GLU A 99 12.67 5.11 -5.43
CA GLU A 99 12.48 3.75 -5.92
C GLU A 99 12.42 2.77 -4.76
N ILE A 100 11.30 2.05 -4.62
CA ILE A 100 11.07 1.09 -3.55
C ILE A 100 11.18 -0.33 -4.14
N PRO A 101 12.09 -1.18 -3.63
CA PRO A 101 12.33 -2.49 -4.20
C PRO A 101 11.15 -3.45 -3.98
N SER A 102 11.08 -4.48 -4.81
CA SER A 102 10.11 -5.57 -4.66
C SER A 102 10.34 -6.37 -3.37
N VAL A 103 9.24 -6.83 -2.76
CA VAL A 103 9.25 -7.78 -1.65
C VAL A 103 8.95 -9.18 -2.18
N PRO A 104 9.80 -10.19 -1.92
CA PRO A 104 9.51 -11.56 -2.32
C PRO A 104 8.22 -12.08 -1.71
N GLY A 105 7.37 -12.70 -2.53
CA GLY A 105 6.21 -13.44 -2.07
C GLY A 105 6.63 -14.73 -1.36
N HIS A 106 5.77 -15.22 -0.47
CA HIS A 106 6.01 -16.49 0.24
C HIS A 106 7.35 -16.57 0.98
N SER A 107 7.80 -15.43 1.50
CA SER A 107 8.99 -15.30 2.33
C SER A 107 8.72 -14.33 3.49
N PHE A 108 9.43 -14.53 4.59
CA PHE A 108 9.54 -13.55 5.67
C PHE A 108 10.85 -12.77 5.61
N ASP A 109 11.75 -13.13 4.70
CA ASP A 109 13.00 -12.42 4.47
C ASP A 109 12.69 -11.15 3.69
N LEU A 110 12.58 -10.03 4.41
CA LEU A 110 12.26 -8.73 3.86
C LEU A 110 13.55 -8.02 3.39
N PRO A 111 13.52 -7.33 2.23
CA PRO A 111 14.63 -6.48 1.82
C PRO A 111 14.90 -5.36 2.83
N GLN A 112 16.11 -4.80 2.80
CA GLN A 112 16.48 -3.68 3.66
C GLN A 112 15.48 -2.51 3.52
N GLY A 113 15.14 -1.90 4.64
CA GLY A 113 14.18 -0.79 4.73
C GLY A 113 12.73 -1.25 4.96
N PHE A 114 12.42 -2.53 4.73
CA PHE A 114 11.10 -3.08 5.00
C PHE A 114 10.96 -3.68 6.40
N SER A 115 9.75 -3.57 6.96
CA SER A 115 9.29 -4.26 8.16
C SER A 115 7.90 -4.86 7.92
N LEU A 116 7.63 -5.97 8.61
CA LEU A 116 6.33 -6.63 8.56
C LEU A 116 5.38 -5.94 9.55
N VAL A 117 4.22 -5.48 9.07
CA VAL A 117 3.13 -5.01 9.92
C VAL A 117 2.16 -6.16 10.20
N GLU A 118 1.76 -6.89 9.15
CA GLU A 118 0.87 -8.06 9.26
C GLU A 118 1.17 -9.05 8.13
N ALA A 119 1.35 -10.32 8.46
CA ALA A 119 1.50 -11.38 7.47
C ALA A 119 0.18 -11.62 6.72
N HIS A 120 0.25 -12.24 5.54
CA HIS A 120 -0.97 -12.58 4.81
C HIS A 120 -1.85 -13.57 5.59
N ARG A 121 -3.17 -13.47 5.41
CA ARG A 121 -4.16 -14.14 6.27
C ARG A 121 -4.43 -15.61 5.91
N SER A 122 -3.78 -16.15 4.88
CA SER A 122 -4.02 -17.51 4.37
C SER A 122 -2.75 -18.36 4.27
N PRO A 123 -1.99 -18.55 5.36
CA PRO A 123 -0.71 -19.28 5.36
C PRO A 123 -0.82 -20.78 5.04
N GLY A 124 -2.04 -21.35 5.06
CA GLY A 124 -2.28 -22.75 4.68
C GLY A 124 -2.90 -22.93 3.29
N TRP A 125 -3.23 -21.86 2.58
CA TRP A 125 -3.77 -21.95 1.21
C TRP A 125 -2.66 -22.28 0.21
N ASP A 126 -1.52 -21.62 0.40
CA ASP A 126 -0.23 -21.83 -0.27
C ASP A 126 0.89 -21.65 0.77
N LYS A 127 2.12 -21.30 0.36
CA LYS A 127 3.23 -21.04 1.27
C LYS A 127 3.06 -19.75 2.09
N ALA A 128 3.37 -19.81 3.39
CA ALA A 128 3.34 -18.66 4.29
C ALA A 128 4.41 -17.59 3.94
N GLY A 129 4.16 -16.33 4.31
CA GLY A 129 5.10 -15.22 4.15
C GLY A 129 4.54 -13.89 4.62
N ALA A 130 5.31 -12.82 4.40
CA ALA A 130 4.85 -11.44 4.58
C ALA A 130 3.79 -11.07 3.53
N TYR A 131 4.05 -11.42 2.28
CA TYR A 131 3.19 -11.18 1.12
C TYR A 131 2.73 -12.51 0.50
N MET A 132 1.42 -12.64 0.28
CA MET A 132 0.84 -13.66 -0.59
C MET A 132 0.64 -13.04 -1.98
N PRO A 133 1.26 -13.59 -3.03
CA PRO A 133 0.95 -13.19 -4.40
C PRO A 133 -0.52 -13.50 -4.77
N PRO A 134 -1.04 -12.94 -5.88
CA PRO A 134 -2.36 -13.25 -6.41
C PRO A 134 -2.61 -14.76 -6.48
N CYS A 135 -3.71 -15.24 -5.89
CA CYS A 135 -3.88 -16.68 -5.64
C CYS A 135 -5.33 -17.15 -5.75
N SER A 136 -6.12 -16.49 -6.62
CA SER A 136 -7.48 -16.87 -6.98
C SER A 136 -7.56 -18.17 -7.79
N GLY A 137 -6.47 -18.53 -8.49
CA GLY A 137 -6.40 -19.67 -9.40
C GLY A 137 -7.00 -19.38 -10.77
N GLY A 138 -6.87 -18.15 -11.29
CA GLY A 138 -7.37 -17.81 -12.62
C GLY A 138 -8.85 -17.43 -12.65
N LYS A 139 -9.43 -17.02 -11.51
CA LYS A 139 -10.87 -16.76 -11.38
C LYS A 139 -11.28 -15.33 -11.72
N GLY A 140 -10.34 -14.50 -12.18
CA GLY A 140 -10.65 -13.12 -12.55
C GLY A 140 -10.81 -12.18 -11.36
N HIS A 141 -10.10 -12.43 -10.25
CA HIS A 141 -10.12 -11.55 -9.09
C HIS A 141 -9.27 -10.30 -9.34
N ALA A 142 -9.71 -9.15 -8.83
CA ALA A 142 -9.04 -7.87 -8.94
C ALA A 142 -8.16 -7.59 -7.71
N TYR A 143 -6.87 -7.39 -7.98
CA TYR A 143 -5.85 -7.20 -6.95
C TYR A 143 -5.43 -5.74 -6.86
N TYR A 144 -5.28 -5.25 -5.64
CA TYR A 144 -4.97 -3.85 -5.37
C TYR A 144 -3.88 -3.73 -4.30
N VAL A 145 -3.23 -2.58 -4.28
CA VAL A 145 -2.46 -2.12 -3.13
C VAL A 145 -2.98 -0.76 -2.70
N THR A 146 -3.31 -0.62 -1.42
CA THR A 146 -3.48 0.70 -0.80
C THR A 146 -2.12 1.14 -0.28
N VAL A 147 -1.67 2.31 -0.71
CA VAL A 147 -0.37 2.88 -0.34
C VAL A 147 -0.60 4.11 0.52
N LYS A 148 -0.02 4.12 1.72
CA LYS A 148 -0.18 5.20 2.70
C LYS A 148 1.18 5.72 3.12
N THR A 149 1.39 7.02 3.12
CA THR A 149 2.53 7.60 3.85
C THR A 149 2.11 7.87 5.29
N LEU A 150 3.04 7.66 6.22
CA LEU A 150 2.78 7.75 7.65
C LEU A 150 3.75 8.71 8.32
N GLN A 151 3.29 9.35 9.40
CA GLN A 151 4.11 10.00 10.43
C GLN A 151 3.72 9.36 11.77
N GLY A 152 4.53 8.42 12.26
CA GLY A 152 4.11 7.47 13.28
C GLY A 152 2.88 6.69 12.82
N ASP A 153 1.80 6.72 13.59
CA ASP A 153 0.54 6.04 13.25
C ASP A 153 -0.41 6.90 12.39
N LYS A 154 -0.05 8.16 12.13
CA LYS A 154 -0.91 9.10 11.39
C LYS A 154 -0.69 8.96 9.89
N VAL A 155 -1.76 8.69 9.13
CA VAL A 155 -1.76 8.76 7.67
C VAL A 155 -1.62 10.22 7.20
N THR A 156 -0.64 10.49 6.35
CA THR A 156 -0.35 11.82 5.79
C THR A 156 -0.79 11.95 4.34
N ALA A 157 -0.72 10.86 3.56
CA ALA A 157 -1.26 10.72 2.21
C ALA A 157 -1.72 9.27 1.98
N GLU A 158 -2.66 9.09 1.06
CA GLU A 158 -3.12 7.77 0.63
C GLU A 158 -3.39 7.77 -0.89
N THR A 159 -3.07 6.65 -1.54
CA THR A 159 -3.52 6.35 -2.89
C THR A 159 -3.77 4.85 -3.03
N VAL A 160 -4.48 4.46 -4.08
CA VAL A 160 -4.83 3.07 -4.39
C VAL A 160 -4.39 2.77 -5.80
N ILE A 161 -3.64 1.68 -5.96
CA ILE A 161 -3.18 1.19 -7.27
C ILE A 161 -3.79 -0.18 -7.53
N GLU A 162 -4.41 -0.34 -8.70
CA GLU A 162 -4.78 -1.65 -9.21
C GLU A 162 -3.54 -2.36 -9.74
N LEU A 163 -3.32 -3.59 -9.29
CA LEU A 163 -2.22 -4.44 -9.76
C LEU A 163 -2.62 -5.21 -11.02
N GLY A 164 -3.91 -5.45 -11.19
CA GLY A 164 -4.52 -6.16 -12.31
C GLY A 164 -5.35 -7.35 -11.86
N THR A 165 -5.87 -8.07 -12.84
CA THR A 165 -6.75 -9.22 -12.62
C THR A 165 -6.00 -10.55 -12.77
N TYR A 166 -6.33 -11.55 -11.93
CA TYR A 166 -5.92 -12.96 -12.06
C TYR A 166 -7.07 -13.92 -11.79
#